data_AF-A0AB73K9F3-F1
#
_entry.id   AF-A0AB73K9F3-F1
#
_cell.length_a   1.000
_cell.length_b   1.000
_cell.length_c   1.000
_cell.angle_alpha   90.00
_cell.angle_beta   90.00
_cell.angle_gamma   90.00
#
_symmetry.space_group_name_H-M   'P 1'
#
loop_
_entity.id
_entity.type
_entity.pdbx_description
1 polymer ?
#
loop_
_entity_poly.entity_id
_entity_poly.type
_entity_poly.pdbx_seq_one_letter_code
_entity_poly.pdbx_strand_id
1 'polypeptide(L)'
;MNLTSGSTSDLAELAEAAAAWHAGVTLAELHTAAPFLQVSDLASAHERGPEHAVAEKWSRFLTPDPYEDLEMLYAAHAEPRLRSLFPFTSHGALMSSRCTGFPFSPDVSAIYPLGDRRYAVHHRGEPFSREPNYTAQEAAAVVVARMPQTWGPAVAGTQHDLRDRESQ
;
A
#
# COMPACT_ATOMS: atom_id res chain seq x y z
N MET A 1 6.01 4.71 -7.85
CA MET A 1 4.69 4.88 -8.48
C MET A 1 4.30 6.34 -8.32
N ASN A 2 4.06 7.03 -9.43
CA ASN A 2 3.69 8.44 -9.39
C ASN A 2 2.17 8.53 -9.19
N LEU A 3 1.73 9.37 -8.24
CA LEU A 3 0.31 9.59 -7.97
C LEU A 3 -0.33 10.47 -9.05
N THR A 4 0.43 11.42 -9.55
CA THR A 4 0.07 12.31 -10.66
C THR A 4 1.27 12.51 -11.58
N SER A 5 1.02 12.75 -12.87
CA SER A 5 2.05 13.13 -13.86
C SER A 5 1.42 13.95 -14.97
N GLY A 6 2.19 14.71 -15.73
CA GLY A 6 1.64 15.50 -16.83
C GLY A 6 2.65 16.49 -17.37
N SER A 7 2.35 17.08 -18.52
CA SER A 7 3.15 18.13 -19.12
C SER A 7 2.29 19.05 -19.97
N THR A 8 2.52 20.35 -19.85
CA THR A 8 1.96 21.38 -20.74
C THR A 8 3.09 22.32 -21.17
N SER A 9 2.97 22.88 -22.37
CA SER A 9 3.83 23.97 -22.84
C SER A 9 3.29 25.35 -22.47
N ASP A 10 2.06 25.42 -21.93
CA ASP A 10 1.43 26.66 -21.52
C ASP A 10 1.58 26.88 -20.01
N LEU A 11 2.25 27.97 -19.63
CA LEU A 11 2.43 28.34 -18.23
C LEU A 11 1.12 28.78 -17.56
N ALA A 12 0.15 29.28 -18.32
CA ALA A 12 -1.16 29.65 -17.77
C ALA A 12 -1.91 28.41 -17.29
N GLU A 13 -1.94 27.33 -18.09
CA GLU A 13 -2.55 26.05 -17.69
C GLU A 13 -1.92 25.48 -16.41
N LEU A 14 -0.58 25.58 -16.28
CA LEU A 14 0.11 25.16 -15.06
C LEU A 14 -0.26 26.02 -13.83
N ALA A 15 -0.33 27.35 -14.01
CA ALA A 15 -0.71 28.26 -12.93
C ALA A 15 -2.15 28.04 -12.47
N GLU A 16 -3.08 27.80 -13.41
CA GLU A 16 -4.48 27.49 -13.12
C GLU A 16 -4.62 26.17 -12.37
N ALA A 17 -3.92 25.11 -12.81
CA ALA A 17 -3.91 23.83 -12.10
C ALA A 17 -3.39 23.96 -10.66
N ALA A 18 -2.31 24.72 -10.45
CA ALA A 18 -1.76 24.98 -9.13
C ALA A 18 -2.71 25.78 -8.24
N ALA A 19 -3.39 26.80 -8.79
CA ALA A 19 -4.37 27.59 -8.07
C ALA A 19 -5.60 26.75 -7.68
N ALA A 20 -6.10 25.92 -8.59
CA ALA A 20 -7.22 25.01 -8.34
C ALA A 20 -6.87 24.00 -7.23
N TRP A 21 -5.69 23.37 -7.31
CA TRP A 21 -5.20 22.49 -6.25
C TRP A 21 -5.10 23.19 -4.89
N HIS A 22 -4.56 24.41 -4.86
CA HIS A 22 -4.47 25.20 -3.63
C HIS A 22 -5.84 25.55 -3.05
N ALA A 23 -6.85 25.74 -3.90
CA ALA A 23 -8.23 25.97 -3.50
C ALA A 23 -8.93 24.70 -2.94
N GLY A 24 -8.27 23.54 -2.98
CA GLY A 24 -8.79 22.29 -2.42
C GLY A 24 -9.84 21.62 -3.30
N VAL A 25 -9.82 21.87 -4.62
CA VAL A 25 -10.66 21.11 -5.56
C VAL A 25 -10.26 19.62 -5.52
N THR A 26 -11.23 18.76 -5.80
CA THR A 26 -11.01 17.32 -5.91
C THR A 26 -10.11 16.97 -7.08
N LEU A 27 -9.47 15.79 -7.05
CA LEU A 27 -8.68 15.28 -8.17
C LEU A 27 -9.50 15.14 -9.46
N ALA A 28 -10.80 14.85 -9.35
CA ALA A 28 -11.71 14.80 -10.49
C ALA A 28 -11.96 16.19 -11.10
N GLU A 29 -12.18 17.20 -10.26
CA GLU A 29 -12.30 18.60 -10.70
C GLU A 29 -10.97 19.12 -11.26
N LEU A 30 -9.84 18.77 -10.65
CA LEU A 30 -8.51 19.15 -11.13
C LEU A 30 -8.21 18.53 -12.50
N HIS A 31 -8.56 17.26 -12.71
CA HIS A 31 -8.40 16.62 -14.01
C HIS A 31 -9.29 17.27 -15.08
N THR A 32 -10.49 17.75 -14.71
CA THR A 32 -11.38 18.48 -15.60
C THR A 32 -10.82 19.86 -15.97
N ALA A 33 -10.26 20.58 -15.00
CA ALA A 33 -9.69 21.91 -15.19
C ALA A 33 -8.31 21.88 -15.87
N ALA A 34 -7.54 20.82 -15.67
CA ALA A 34 -6.20 20.63 -16.20
C ALA A 34 -6.04 19.26 -16.86
N PRO A 35 -6.56 19.04 -18.09
CA PRO A 35 -6.53 17.73 -18.75
C PRO A 35 -5.12 17.19 -19.04
N PHE A 36 -4.11 18.07 -19.05
CA PHE A 36 -2.71 17.66 -19.17
C PHE A 36 -2.21 16.89 -17.94
N LEU A 37 -2.90 17.01 -16.79
CA LEU A 37 -2.61 16.30 -15.56
C LEU A 37 -3.28 14.92 -15.58
N GLN A 38 -2.46 13.88 -15.63
CA GLN A 38 -2.87 12.50 -15.43
C GLN A 38 -2.90 12.20 -13.93
N VAL A 39 -4.07 11.80 -13.44
CA VAL A 39 -4.26 11.33 -12.06
C VAL A 39 -4.36 9.82 -12.08
N SER A 40 -3.52 9.14 -11.30
CA SER A 40 -3.58 7.67 -11.21
C SER A 40 -4.81 7.21 -10.41
N ASP A 41 -5.33 6.01 -10.68
CA ASP A 41 -6.47 5.48 -9.90
C ASP A 41 -6.15 5.37 -8.41
N LEU A 42 -4.88 5.09 -8.06
CA LEU A 42 -4.42 5.08 -6.67
C LEU A 42 -4.54 6.46 -6.01
N ALA A 43 -4.21 7.54 -6.73
CA ALA A 43 -4.40 8.91 -6.21
C ALA A 43 -5.88 9.22 -5.97
N SER A 44 -6.73 8.92 -6.96
CA SER A 44 -8.18 9.06 -6.82
C SER A 44 -8.75 8.19 -5.68
N ALA A 45 -8.18 7.00 -5.46
CA ALA A 45 -8.55 6.13 -4.35
C ALA A 45 -8.14 6.71 -3.00
N HIS A 46 -6.96 7.31 -2.88
CA HIS A 46 -6.54 8.01 -1.66
C HIS A 46 -7.48 9.18 -1.30
N GLU A 47 -7.96 9.94 -2.28
CA GLU A 47 -8.93 11.02 -2.06
C GLU A 47 -10.26 10.50 -1.50
N ARG A 48 -10.71 9.32 -1.93
CA ARG A 48 -11.90 8.65 -1.37
C ARG A 48 -11.67 7.98 -0.02
N GLY A 49 -10.44 7.98 0.49
CA GLY A 49 -10.08 7.46 1.81
C GLY A 49 -9.26 6.17 1.79
N PRO A 50 -8.79 5.73 2.98
CA PRO A 50 -7.77 4.69 3.09
C PRO A 50 -8.27 3.30 2.66
N GLU A 51 -9.55 2.98 2.88
CA GLU A 51 -10.14 1.71 2.44
C GLU A 51 -10.10 1.57 0.91
N HIS A 52 -10.45 2.64 0.19
CA HIS A 52 -10.37 2.68 -1.27
C HIS A 52 -8.93 2.53 -1.76
N ALA A 53 -7.98 3.20 -1.10
CA ALA A 53 -6.55 3.09 -1.45
C ALA A 53 -6.01 1.66 -1.24
N VAL A 54 -6.41 1.01 -0.14
CA VAL A 54 -6.07 -0.40 0.14
C VAL A 54 -6.66 -1.32 -0.93
N ALA A 55 -7.95 -1.17 -1.25
CA ALA A 55 -8.64 -1.99 -2.25
C ALA A 55 -8.00 -1.84 -3.64
N GLU A 56 -7.72 -0.61 -4.07
CA GLU A 56 -7.04 -0.33 -5.34
C GLU A 56 -5.65 -0.97 -5.40
N LYS A 57 -4.90 -0.90 -4.29
CA LYS A 57 -3.56 -1.48 -4.23
C LYS A 57 -3.57 -3.01 -4.30
N TRP A 58 -4.49 -3.66 -3.58
CA TRP A 58 -4.68 -5.11 -3.69
C TRP A 58 -5.13 -5.53 -5.08
N SER A 59 -6.08 -4.80 -5.69
CA SER A 59 -6.54 -5.08 -7.06
C SER A 59 -5.37 -5.09 -8.06
N ARG A 60 -4.44 -4.14 -7.94
CA ARG A 60 -3.22 -4.09 -8.77
C ARG A 60 -2.29 -5.28 -8.54
N PHE A 61 -2.06 -5.67 -7.29
CA PHE A 61 -1.21 -6.82 -6.92
C PHE A 61 -1.82 -8.16 -7.38
N LEU A 62 -3.14 -8.25 -7.45
CA LEU A 62 -3.83 -9.46 -7.89
C LEU A 62 -4.07 -9.49 -9.41
N THR A 63 -3.70 -8.41 -10.11
CA THR A 63 -3.71 -8.40 -11.58
C THR A 63 -2.51 -9.22 -12.07
N PRO A 64 -2.69 -10.13 -13.05
CA PRO A 64 -1.61 -11.03 -13.47
C PRO A 64 -0.36 -10.27 -13.97
N ASP A 65 0.70 -10.31 -13.17
CA ASP A 65 2.07 -9.91 -13.55
C ASP A 65 2.96 -11.18 -13.51
N PRO A 66 3.68 -11.51 -14.60
CA PRO A 66 4.53 -12.70 -14.67
C PRO A 66 5.70 -12.72 -13.68
N TYR A 67 6.00 -11.60 -13.02
CA TYR A 67 7.12 -11.48 -12.07
C TYR A 67 6.69 -11.52 -10.60
N GLU A 68 5.38 -11.55 -10.31
CA GLU A 68 4.87 -11.56 -8.94
C GLU A 68 4.51 -12.97 -8.48
N ASP A 69 4.84 -13.29 -7.23
CA ASP A 69 4.42 -14.53 -6.57
C ASP A 69 2.94 -14.42 -6.19
N LEU A 70 2.07 -14.69 -7.16
CA LEU A 70 0.62 -14.58 -6.99
C LEU A 70 0.10 -15.46 -5.85
N GLU A 71 0.71 -16.60 -5.56
CA GLU A 71 0.27 -17.48 -4.47
C GLU A 71 0.43 -16.79 -3.10
N MET A 72 1.57 -16.15 -2.87
CA MET A 72 1.79 -15.32 -1.68
C MET A 72 0.75 -14.20 -1.56
N LEU A 73 0.50 -13.50 -2.66
CA LEU A 73 -0.44 -12.37 -2.70
C LEU A 73 -1.88 -12.82 -2.44
N TYR A 74 -2.32 -13.92 -3.06
CA TYR A 74 -3.65 -14.48 -2.84
C TYR A 74 -3.83 -14.98 -1.40
N ALA A 75 -2.82 -15.65 -0.83
CA ALA A 75 -2.89 -16.13 0.55
C ALA A 75 -2.99 -14.96 1.55
N ALA A 76 -2.17 -13.91 1.38
CA ALA A 76 -2.23 -12.73 2.23
C ALA A 76 -3.55 -11.96 2.05
N HIS A 77 -4.07 -11.85 0.83
CA HIS A 77 -5.35 -11.20 0.56
C HIS A 77 -6.56 -12.02 1.09
N ALA A 78 -6.44 -13.34 1.23
CA ALA A 78 -7.49 -14.18 1.81
C ALA A 78 -7.70 -13.88 3.31
N GLU A 79 -6.64 -13.52 4.02
CA GLU A 79 -6.67 -13.15 5.44
C GLU A 79 -7.29 -11.75 5.66
N PRO A 80 -8.49 -11.62 6.28
CA PRO A 80 -9.19 -10.34 6.36
C PRO A 80 -8.40 -9.23 7.05
N ARG A 81 -7.61 -9.57 8.07
CA ARG A 81 -6.80 -8.60 8.82
C ARG A 81 -5.65 -8.06 7.95
N LEU A 82 -4.99 -8.92 7.17
CA LEU A 82 -3.96 -8.49 6.21
C LEU A 82 -4.55 -7.74 5.02
N ARG A 83 -5.69 -8.21 4.48
CA ARG A 83 -6.41 -7.53 3.40
C ARG A 83 -6.81 -6.10 3.76
N SER A 84 -7.03 -5.82 5.05
CA SER A 84 -7.36 -4.47 5.54
C SER A 84 -6.16 -3.53 5.67
N LEU A 85 -4.93 -4.04 5.49
CA LEU A 85 -3.70 -3.26 5.50
C LEU A 85 -3.25 -2.88 4.09
N PHE A 86 -2.43 -1.85 3.98
CA PHE A 86 -1.91 -1.36 2.71
C PHE A 86 -0.72 -2.24 2.25
N PRO A 87 -0.84 -2.99 1.14
CA PRO A 87 0.23 -3.89 0.70
C PRO A 87 1.29 -3.13 -0.10
N PHE A 88 2.54 -3.53 0.08
CA PHE A 88 3.64 -3.07 -0.75
C PHE A 88 4.71 -4.15 -0.86
N THR A 89 5.56 -4.06 -1.89
CA THR A 89 6.67 -5.00 -2.08
C THR A 89 8.01 -4.30 -1.89
N SER A 90 8.98 -5.02 -1.33
CA SER A 90 10.36 -4.58 -1.22
C SER A 90 11.27 -5.80 -1.31
N HIS A 91 12.24 -5.78 -2.23
CA HIS A 91 13.17 -6.89 -2.48
C HIS A 91 12.45 -8.25 -2.70
N GLY A 92 11.29 -8.24 -3.35
CA GLY A 92 10.46 -9.43 -3.61
C GLY A 92 9.62 -9.92 -2.42
N ALA A 93 9.77 -9.31 -1.23
CA ALA A 93 8.94 -9.63 -0.07
C ALA A 93 7.60 -8.87 -0.12
N LEU A 94 6.53 -9.52 0.32
CA LEU A 94 5.28 -8.85 0.64
C LEU A 94 5.37 -8.22 2.02
N MET A 95 5.15 -6.92 2.05
CA MET A 95 5.06 -6.11 3.26
C MET A 95 3.63 -5.58 3.40
N SER A 96 3.24 -5.23 4.62
CA SER A 96 1.95 -4.61 4.90
C SER A 96 2.15 -3.41 5.80
N SER A 97 1.34 -2.36 5.59
CA SER A 97 1.39 -1.15 6.39
C SER A 97 0.04 -0.80 7.00
N ARG A 98 0.08 -0.27 8.23
CA ARG A 98 -1.07 0.29 8.94
C ARG A 98 -1.42 1.71 8.48
N CYS A 99 -0.65 2.28 7.55
CA CYS A 99 -0.95 3.56 6.93
C CYS A 99 -0.80 3.46 5.42
N THR A 100 -1.53 4.30 4.68
CA THR A 100 -1.56 4.23 3.22
C THR A 100 -0.52 5.13 2.54
N GLY A 101 0.10 6.05 3.27
CA GLY A 101 1.10 7.02 2.78
C GLY A 101 2.52 6.67 3.21
N PHE A 102 3.49 7.00 2.37
CA PHE A 102 4.91 6.83 2.68
C PHE A 102 5.43 7.99 3.56
N PRO A 103 6.30 7.76 4.57
CA PRO A 103 6.88 6.47 4.95
C PRO A 103 5.88 5.52 5.61
N PHE A 104 5.95 4.24 5.23
CA PHE A 104 5.05 3.19 5.70
C PHE A 104 5.40 2.71 7.12
N SER A 105 4.39 2.26 7.87
CA SER A 105 4.59 1.62 9.19
C SER A 105 5.45 0.33 9.06
N PRO A 106 6.47 0.13 9.91
CA PRO A 106 7.44 -0.95 9.74
C PRO A 106 7.21 -2.14 10.69
N ASP A 107 6.05 -2.21 11.33
CA ASP A 107 5.73 -3.04 12.49
C ASP A 107 4.99 -4.34 12.17
N VAL A 108 4.48 -4.49 10.94
CA VAL A 108 3.89 -5.74 10.46
C VAL A 108 5.00 -6.64 9.92
N SER A 109 4.96 -7.93 10.28
CA SER A 109 5.91 -8.91 9.74
C SER A 109 5.76 -9.08 8.23
N ALA A 110 6.89 -9.29 7.57
CA ALA A 110 7.03 -9.43 6.13
C ALA A 110 7.04 -10.91 5.71
N ILE A 111 6.54 -11.20 4.51
CA ILE A 111 6.57 -12.55 3.90
C ILE A 111 7.58 -12.54 2.75
N TYR A 112 8.58 -13.41 2.82
CA TYR A 112 9.65 -13.54 1.83
C TYR A 112 9.50 -14.85 1.04
N PRO A 113 9.48 -14.82 -0.30
CA PRO A 113 9.56 -16.04 -1.10
C PRO A 113 10.96 -16.66 -0.99
N LEU A 114 11.04 -17.98 -0.78
CA LEU A 114 12.28 -18.74 -0.66
C LEU A 114 12.61 -19.61 -1.89
N GLY A 115 11.68 -19.69 -2.85
CA GLY A 115 11.66 -20.69 -3.92
C GLY A 115 10.77 -21.89 -3.56
N ASP A 116 10.46 -22.72 -4.56
CA ASP A 116 9.69 -23.97 -4.41
C ASP A 116 8.37 -23.83 -3.65
N ARG A 117 7.69 -22.68 -3.80
CA ARG A 117 6.42 -22.34 -3.12
C ARG A 117 6.54 -22.37 -1.59
N ARG A 118 7.71 -21.98 -1.07
CA ARG A 118 8.00 -21.84 0.35
C ARG A 118 8.30 -20.40 0.73
N TYR A 119 7.94 -20.04 1.95
CA TYR A 119 8.00 -18.67 2.43
C TYR A 119 8.63 -18.58 3.83
N ALA A 120 9.36 -17.50 4.08
CA ALA A 120 9.79 -17.12 5.42
C ALA A 120 8.98 -15.93 5.92
N VAL A 121 8.71 -15.87 7.22
CA VAL A 121 8.13 -14.70 7.87
C VAL A 121 9.21 -14.01 8.69
N HIS A 122 9.40 -12.72 8.46
CA HIS A 122 10.42 -11.93 9.15
C HIS A 122 9.78 -10.74 9.88
N HIS A 123 10.10 -10.61 11.16
CA HIS A 123 9.71 -9.47 11.96
C HIS A 123 10.87 -8.49 12.09
N ARG A 124 10.57 -7.20 12.01
CA ARG A 124 11.58 -6.16 12.12
C ARG A 124 12.26 -6.22 13.49
N GLY A 125 13.60 -6.22 13.48
CA GLY A 125 14.41 -6.30 14.70
C GLY A 125 14.80 -7.72 15.10
N GLU A 126 14.25 -8.75 14.45
CA GLU A 126 14.72 -10.13 14.59
C GLU A 126 15.78 -10.43 13.52
N PRO A 127 16.72 -11.38 13.73
CA PRO A 127 17.54 -11.90 12.65
C PRO A 127 16.68 -12.56 11.56
N PHE A 128 17.06 -12.38 10.29
CA PHE A 128 16.39 -13.09 9.21
C PHE A 128 16.68 -14.60 9.28
N SER A 129 15.65 -15.42 9.17
CA SER A 129 15.74 -16.88 9.13
C SER A 129 14.90 -17.41 7.96
N ARG A 130 15.43 -18.42 7.26
CA ARG A 130 14.68 -19.18 6.26
C ARG A 130 13.82 -20.28 6.89
N GLU A 131 14.06 -20.58 8.16
CA GLU A 131 13.34 -21.60 8.93
C GLU A 131 12.51 -20.99 10.06
N PRO A 132 11.33 -21.55 10.36
CA PRO A 132 10.67 -22.60 9.57
C PRO A 132 10.20 -22.05 8.21
N ASN A 133 10.22 -22.91 7.19
CA ASN A 133 9.69 -22.57 5.88
C ASN A 133 8.20 -22.96 5.75
N TYR A 134 7.37 -21.98 5.42
CA TYR A 134 5.92 -22.09 5.41
C TYR A 134 5.36 -22.27 4.00
N THR A 135 4.14 -22.80 3.88
CA THR A 135 3.25 -22.52 2.74
C THR A 135 2.77 -21.06 2.77
N ALA A 136 2.20 -20.55 1.68
CA ALA A 136 1.73 -19.17 1.61
C ALA A 136 0.65 -18.86 2.66
N GLN A 137 -0.29 -19.80 2.86
CA GLN A 137 -1.38 -19.69 3.83
C GLN A 137 -0.85 -19.71 5.26
N GLU A 138 0.09 -20.60 5.58
CA GLU A 138 0.73 -20.63 6.89
C GLU A 138 1.51 -19.35 7.18
N ALA A 139 2.25 -18.82 6.19
CA ALA A 139 2.98 -17.57 6.34
C ALA A 139 2.03 -16.41 6.66
N ALA A 140 0.92 -16.28 5.91
CA ALA A 140 -0.10 -15.27 6.17
C ALA A 140 -0.71 -15.41 7.57
N ALA A 141 -1.06 -16.63 7.98
CA ALA A 141 -1.59 -16.91 9.32
C ALA A 141 -0.58 -16.58 10.44
N VAL A 142 0.71 -16.85 10.24
CA VAL A 142 1.78 -16.50 11.20
C VAL A 142 1.91 -14.99 11.35
N VAL A 143 1.83 -14.23 10.25
CA VAL A 143 1.82 -12.76 10.32
C VAL A 143 0.60 -12.29 11.12
N VAL A 144 -0.60 -12.77 10.80
CA VAL A 144 -1.84 -12.40 11.50
C VAL A 144 -1.79 -12.74 12.98
N ALA A 145 -1.24 -13.90 13.34
CA ALA A 145 -1.11 -14.35 14.73
C ALA A 145 -0.19 -13.44 15.57
N ARG A 146 0.81 -12.80 14.94
CA ARG A 146 1.70 -11.83 15.60
C ARG A 146 1.11 -10.42 15.69
N MET A 147 0.08 -10.09 14.91
CA MET A 147 -0.54 -8.76 14.93
C MET A 147 -1.39 -8.55 16.19
N PRO A 148 -1.17 -7.46 16.96
CA PRO A 148 -2.04 -7.07 18.07
C PRO A 148 -3.52 -7.02 17.68
N GLN A 149 -4.40 -7.59 18.52
CA GLN A 149 -5.85 -7.61 18.25
C GLN A 149 -6.48 -6.21 18.17
N THR A 150 -5.82 -5.21 18.78
CA THR A 150 -6.24 -3.80 18.76
C THR A 150 -6.00 -3.11 17.42
N TRP A 151 -5.20 -3.70 16.52
CA TRP A 151 -4.98 -3.12 15.20
C TRP A 151 -6.23 -3.23 14.33
N GLY A 152 -6.72 -2.07 13.90
CA GLY A 152 -7.75 -1.94 12.89
C GLY A 152 -7.18 -1.88 11.46
N PRO A 153 -8.04 -1.53 10.47
CA PRO A 153 -7.63 -1.29 9.09
C PRO A 153 -6.56 -0.20 8.96
N ALA A 154 -5.89 -0.16 7.81
CA ALA A 154 -4.96 0.93 7.52
C ALA A 154 -5.65 2.29 7.54
N VAL A 155 -4.94 3.30 8.03
CA VAL A 155 -5.42 4.69 8.11
C VAL A 155 -4.75 5.58 7.08
N ALA A 156 -5.40 6.70 6.74
CA ALA A 156 -4.80 7.70 5.87
C ALA A 156 -3.63 8.42 6.55
N GLY A 157 -2.61 8.75 5.77
CA GLY A 157 -1.39 9.42 6.22
C GLY A 157 -0.18 8.48 6.23
N THR A 158 0.89 8.95 6.84
CA THR A 158 2.20 8.30 6.95
C THR A 158 2.37 7.62 8.31
N GLN A 159 3.48 6.89 8.51
CA GLN A 159 3.82 6.34 9.83
C GLN A 159 3.97 7.42 10.90
N HIS A 160 4.33 8.66 10.52
CA HIS A 160 4.45 9.76 11.48
C HIS A 160 3.05 10.17 11.95
N ASP A 161 2.11 10.34 11.02
CA ASP A 161 0.72 10.65 11.33
C ASP A 161 0.07 9.55 12.19
N LEU A 162 0.40 8.28 11.92
CA LEU A 162 -0.05 7.15 12.72
C LEU A 162 0.48 7.22 14.15
N ARG A 163 1.78 7.43 14.33
CA ARG A 163 2.40 7.53 15.66
C ARG A 163 1.85 8.71 16.46
N ASP A 164 1.62 9.84 15.80
CA ASP A 164 1.10 11.04 16.45
C ASP A 164 -0.35 10.85 16.92
N ARG A 165 -1.14 9.99 16.28
CA ARG A 165 -2.48 9.57 16.73
C ARG A 165 -2.44 8.59 17.91
N GLU A 166 -1.46 7.70 17.92
CA GLU A 166 -1.30 6.69 18.99
C GLU A 166 -0.73 7.29 20.30
N SER A 167 -0.17 8.51 20.23
CA SER A 167 0.42 9.22 21.37
C SER A 167 -0.57 10.17 22.08
N GLN A 168 -1.82 10.23 21.62
CA GLN A 168 -2.91 11.05 22.18
C GLN A 168 -3.81 10.22 23.08
#